data_AF-A0A4Q7V2I5-F1
#
_entry.id   AF-A0A4Q7V2I5-F1
#
_cell.length_a   1.000
_cell.length_b   1.000
_cell.length_c   1.000
_cell.angle_alpha   90.00
_cell.angle_beta   90.00
_cell.angle_gamma   90.00
#
_symmetry.space_group_name_H-M   'P 1'
#
loop_
_entity.id
_entity.type
_entity.pdbx_description
1 polymer ?
#
loop_
_entity_poly.entity_id
_entity_poly.type
_entity_poly.pdbx_seq_one_letter_code
_entity_poly.pdbx_strand_id
1 'polypeptide(L)'
;MPMLDPLATFLMRIQAAGNDVAPVSALFRAGPDATDDQKAMAEQLARRAYEGGLIADTGTPDDGPARVAVTAAGEQFLVDCGL
;
A
#
# COMPACT_ATOMS: atom_id res chain seq x y z
N MET A 1 0.85 -10.72 21.39
CA MET A 1 0.35 -10.34 20.05
C MET A 1 1.53 -9.71 19.34
N PRO A 2 2.16 -10.31 18.32
CA PRO A 2 3.12 -9.58 17.52
C PRO A 2 2.38 -8.35 16.96
N MET A 3 2.92 -7.15 17.18
CA MET A 3 2.38 -5.96 16.52
C MET A 3 2.55 -6.21 15.02
N LEU A 4 1.43 -6.29 14.29
CA LEU A 4 1.47 -6.42 12.84
C LEU A 4 2.28 -5.24 12.31
N ASP A 5 3.35 -5.54 11.58
CA ASP A 5 4.21 -4.51 11.02
C ASP A 5 3.35 -3.55 10.15
N PRO A 6 3.48 -2.22 10.31
CA PRO A 6 2.66 -1.27 9.57
C PRO A 6 2.79 -1.41 8.05
N LEU A 7 3.96 -1.81 7.55
CA LEU A 7 4.21 -2.08 6.13
C LEU A 7 3.53 -3.37 5.70
N ALA A 8 3.60 -4.44 6.50
CA ALA A 8 2.87 -5.67 6.22
C ALA A 8 1.35 -5.43 6.15
N THR A 9 0.81 -4.67 7.10
CA THR A 9 -0.61 -4.28 7.11
C THR A 9 -0.99 -3.50 5.84
N PHE A 10 -0.12 -2.59 5.40
CA PHE A 10 -0.32 -1.82 4.19
C PHE A 10 -0.37 -2.71 2.93
N LEU A 11 0.56 -3.65 2.78
CA LEU A 11 0.60 -4.58 1.65
C LEU A 11 -0.64 -5.48 1.61
N MET A 12 -1.06 -6.02 2.77
CA MET A 12 -2.29 -6.81 2.87
C MET A 12 -3.52 -6.00 2.41
N ARG A 13 -3.58 -4.71 2.73
CA ARG A 13 -4.69 -3.83 2.33
C ARG A 13 -4.69 -3.58 0.82
N ILE A 14 -3.53 -3.49 0.17
CA ILE A 14 -3.42 -3.39 -1.29
C ILE A 14 -3.94 -4.67 -1.95
N GLN A 15 -3.52 -5.85 -1.46
CA GLN A 15 -4.03 -7.13 -1.96
C GLN A 15 -5.54 -7.27 -1.78
N ALA A 16 -6.06 -6.92 -0.60
CA ALA A 16 -7.49 -6.96 -0.32
C ALA A 16 -8.31 -6.00 -1.20
N ALA A 17 -7.67 -4.94 -1.72
CA ALA A 17 -8.25 -4.00 -2.67
C ALA A 17 -8.06 -4.43 -4.14
N GLY A 18 -7.46 -5.58 -4.41
CA GLY A 18 -7.33 -6.17 -5.74
C GLY A 18 -6.07 -5.79 -6.51
N ASN A 19 -5.00 -5.32 -5.84
CA ASN A 19 -3.72 -4.95 -6.47
C ASN A 19 -3.85 -3.90 -7.58
N ASP A 20 -4.80 -2.98 -7.41
CA ASP A 20 -4.96 -1.83 -8.28
C ASP A 20 -5.66 -0.74 -7.46
N VAL A 21 -4.91 -0.02 -6.63
CA VAL A 21 -5.49 0.92 -5.67
C VAL A 21 -4.53 2.04 -5.35
N ALA A 22 -5.05 3.23 -5.04
CA ALA A 22 -4.25 4.29 -4.48
C ALA A 22 -3.82 3.94 -3.04
N PRO A 23 -2.56 4.17 -2.63
CA PRO A 23 -2.07 3.84 -1.29
C PRO A 23 -2.94 4.35 -0.14
N VAL A 24 -3.42 5.60 -0.24
CA VAL A 24 -4.29 6.21 0.77
C VAL A 24 -5.67 5.54 0.85
N SER A 25 -6.22 5.15 -0.31
CA SER A 25 -7.50 4.44 -0.40
C SER A 25 -7.41 3.05 0.21
N ALA A 26 -6.27 2.37 0.07
CA ALA A 26 -6.03 1.05 0.65
C ALA A 26 -6.08 1.08 2.19
N LEU A 27 -5.45 2.09 2.81
CA LEU A 27 -5.36 2.20 4.27
C LEU A 27 -6.62 2.76 4.93
N PHE A 28 -7.13 3.88 4.42
CA PHE A 28 -8.12 4.66 5.15
C PHE A 28 -9.54 4.49 4.62
N ARG A 29 -9.75 3.78 3.49
CA ARG A 29 -11.04 3.68 2.80
C ARG A 29 -11.70 5.04 2.45
N ALA A 30 -10.97 6.14 2.66
CA ALA A 30 -11.43 7.51 2.51
C ALA A 30 -11.08 8.10 1.14
N GLY A 31 -10.14 7.49 0.41
CA GLY A 31 -9.70 7.96 -0.90
C GLY A 31 -9.43 9.48 -0.91
N PRO A 32 -10.17 10.28 -1.70
CA PRO A 32 -9.98 11.73 -1.78
C PRO A 32 -10.30 12.49 -0.47
N ASP A 33 -11.15 11.92 0.40
CA ASP A 33 -11.59 12.52 1.66
C ASP A 33 -10.61 12.27 2.82
N ALA A 34 -9.48 11.62 2.56
CA ALA A 34 -8.43 11.42 3.56
C ALA A 34 -7.84 12.77 4.00
N THR A 35 -7.57 12.91 5.30
CA THR A 35 -6.88 14.09 5.83
C THR A 35 -5.44 14.16 5.31
N ASP A 36 -4.82 15.34 5.36
CA ASP A 36 -3.44 15.50 4.91
C ASP A 36 -2.46 14.61 5.69
N ASP A 37 -2.71 14.42 6.99
CA ASP A 37 -1.93 13.49 7.81
C ASP A 37 -2.07 12.02 7.35
N GLN A 38 -3.27 11.62 6.93
CA GLN A 38 -3.53 10.27 6.40
C GLN A 38 -2.84 10.07 5.05
N LYS A 39 -2.88 11.09 4.18
CA LYS A 39 -2.17 11.09 2.90
C LYS A 39 -0.66 10.96 3.13
N ALA A 40 -0.10 11.79 4.00
CA ALA A 40 1.33 11.75 4.34
C ALA A 40 1.75 10.40 4.92
N MET A 41 0.94 9.79 5.80
CA MET A 41 1.22 8.46 6.34
C MET A 41 1.21 7.39 5.25
N ALA A 42 0.20 7.40 4.37
CA ALA A 42 0.10 6.46 3.26
C ALA A 42 1.27 6.61 2.27
N GLU A 43 1.69 7.85 1.98
CA GLU A 43 2.84 8.15 1.14
C GLU A 43 4.15 7.66 1.75
N GLN A 44 4.36 7.83 3.06
CA GLN A 44 5.57 7.30 3.71
C GLN A 44 5.65 5.78 3.65
N LEU A 45 4.53 5.09 3.88
CA LEU A 45 4.47 3.63 3.77
C LEU A 45 4.66 3.16 2.33
N ALA A 46 4.00 3.81 1.36
CA ALA A 46 4.17 3.53 -0.05
C ALA A 46 5.62 3.73 -0.47
N ARG A 47 6.25 4.85 -0.11
CA ARG A 47 7.66 5.13 -0.41
C ARG A 47 8.58 4.04 0.12
N ARG A 48 8.42 3.63 1.38
CA ARG A 48 9.20 2.53 1.96
C ARG A 48 8.95 1.21 1.22
N ALA A 49 7.71 0.94 0.83
CA ALA A 49 7.37 -0.24 0.04
C ALA A 49 8.04 -0.23 -1.34
N TYR A 50 8.09 0.92 -2.03
CA TYR A 50 8.80 1.07 -3.30
C TYR A 50 10.31 0.90 -3.14
N GLU A 51 10.90 1.53 -2.12
CA GLU A 51 12.33 1.42 -1.82
C GLU A 51 12.71 -0.05 -1.51
N GLY A 52 11.80 -0.81 -0.92
CA GLY A 52 11.93 -2.26 -0.70
C GLY A 52 11.55 -3.14 -1.89
N GLY A 53 11.06 -2.58 -3.00
CA GLY A 53 10.59 -3.33 -4.17
C GLY A 53 9.32 -4.17 -3.93
N LEU A 54 8.57 -3.88 -2.87
CA LEU A 54 7.41 -4.66 -2.40
C LEU A 54 6.12 -4.29 -3.14
N ILE A 55 6.06 -3.10 -3.72
CA ILE A 55 4.96 -2.65 -4.58
C ILE A 55 5.50 -2.08 -5.89
N ALA A 56 4.65 -2.05 -6.91
CA ALA A 56 4.94 -1.44 -8.19
C ALA A 56 3.74 -0.62 -8.69
N ASP A 57 4.01 0.38 -9.52
CA ASP A 57 2.98 1.14 -10.21
C ASP A 57 2.25 0.26 -11.23
N THR A 58 0.93 0.33 -11.20
CA THR A 58 0.04 -0.31 -12.19
C THR A 58 -0.46 0.67 -13.25
N GLY A 59 -0.25 1.96 -13.00
CA GLY A 59 -0.63 3.06 -13.86
C GLY A 59 -1.14 4.26 -13.08
N THR A 60 -1.01 5.44 -13.68
CA THR A 60 -1.62 6.67 -13.17
C THR A 60 -2.78 7.02 -14.10
N PRO A 61 -4.04 7.06 -13.62
CA PRO A 61 -5.13 7.60 -14.42
C PRO A 61 -4.86 9.09 -14.71
N ASP A 62 -5.26 9.59 -15.89
CA ASP A 62 -4.96 10.97 -16.32
C ASP A 62 -5.36 12.05 -15.29
N ASP A 63 -6.42 11.81 -14.50
CA ASP A 63 -6.92 12.71 -13.46
C ASP A 63 -7.03 12.04 -12.06
N GLY A 64 -6.23 10.99 -11.80
CA GLY A 64 -6.34 10.18 -10.58
C GLY A 64 -5.03 9.94 -9.83
N PRO A 65 -5.09 9.56 -8.54
CA PRO A 65 -3.91 9.16 -7.78
C PRO A 65 -3.26 7.91 -8.39
N ALA A 66 -1.93 7.85 -8.33
CA ALA A 66 -1.15 6.69 -8.77
C ALA A 66 -1.64 5.41 -8.07
N ARG A 67 -1.80 4.33 -8.85
CA ARG A 67 -2.34 3.04 -8.39
C ARG A 67 -1.23 2.01 -8.32
N VAL A 68 -1.27 1.18 -7.28
CA VAL A 68 -0.20 0.24 -6.97
C VAL A 68 -0.69 -1.20 -6.81
N ALA A 69 0.21 -2.13 -7.11
CA ALA A 69 0.07 -3.56 -6.86
C ALA A 69 1.20 -4.06 -5.96
N VAL A 70 0.93 -5.11 -5.17
CA VAL A 70 1.99 -5.85 -4.48
C VAL A 70 2.78 -6.68 -5.50
N THR A 71 4.11 -6.66 -5.39
CA THR A 71 5.01 -7.47 -6.24
C THR A 71 5.22 -8.85 -5.65
N ALA A 72 5.84 -9.76 -6.40
CA ALA A 72 6.26 -11.07 -5.86
C ALA A 72 7.18 -10.94 -4.62
N ALA A 73 8.02 -9.90 -4.54
CA ALA A 73 8.84 -9.63 -3.36
C ALA A 73 7.99 -9.17 -2.16
N GLY A 74 6.95 -8.37 -2.41
CA GLY A 74 5.97 -7.98 -1.39
C GLY A 74 5.15 -9.17 -0.88
N GLU A 75 4.78 -10.09 -1.75
CA GLU A 75 4.11 -11.35 -1.35
C GLU A 75 5.01 -12.21 -0.47
N GLN A 76 6.28 -12.38 -0.85
CA GLN A 76 7.24 -13.13 -0.04
C GLN A 76 7.46 -12.48 1.33
N PHE A 77 7.53 -11.14 1.39
CA PHE A 77 7.63 -10.41 2.65
C PHE A 77 6.44 -10.66 3.59
N LEU A 78 5.22 -10.76 3.05
CA LEU A 78 4.03 -11.10 3.85
C LEU A 78 4.11 -12.53 4.41
N VAL A 79 4.55 -13.48 3.59
CA VAL A 79 4.78 -14.87 4.01
C VAL A 79 5.82 -14.95 5.12
N ASP A 80 6.94 -14.21 4.99
CA ASP A 80 8.00 -14.15 6.00
C ASP A 80 7.51 -13.52 7.32
N CYS A 81 6.52 -12.64 7.26
CA CYS A 81 5.82 -12.08 8.42
C CYS A 81 4.77 -13.03 9.03
N GLY A 82 4.51 -14.19 8.39
CA GLY A 82 3.53 -15.17 8.82
C GLY A 82 2.07 -14.78 8.52
N LEU A 83 1.85 -14.01 7.45
CA LEU A 83 0.55 -13.45 7.05
C LEU A 83 0.06 -14.01 5.71
#